data_AF-A0A959B5I2-F1
#
_entry.id   AF-A0A959B5I2-F1
#
_cell.length_a   1.000
_cell.length_b   1.000
_cell.length_c   1.000
_cell.angle_alpha   90.00
_cell.angle_beta   90.00
_cell.angle_gamma   90.00
#
_symmetry.space_group_name_H-M   'P 1'
#
loop_
_entity.id
_entity.type
_entity.pdbx_description
1 polymer ?
#
loop_
_entity_poly.entity_id
_entity_poly.type
_entity_poly.pdbx_seq_one_letter_code
_entity_poly.pdbx_strand_id
1 'polypeptide(L)'
;MKKQSLHRQYNFPDADLYLQCIERIQYAHRDLAEFTKYGYDIERLKGFKAMCDKFRALPDDDELVGDQMITTEKKYAAAEALKTAIRSIMTRVAMKYSNRSGRYRKFGTAKMGDMTDAQLIFCGRRVVR
;
A
#
# COMPACT_ATOMS: atom_id res chain seq x y z
N MET A 1 9.40 12.35 -3.44
CA MET A 1 8.74 13.42 -2.66
C MET A 1 8.15 12.80 -1.40
N LYS A 2 8.42 13.34 -0.21
CA LYS A 2 7.61 12.99 0.97
C LYS A 2 6.17 13.43 0.67
N LYS A 3 5.23 12.49 0.75
CA LYS A 3 3.80 12.78 0.62
C LYS A 3 3.44 13.76 1.73
N GLN A 4 2.78 14.87 1.40
CA GLN A 4 2.31 15.81 2.42
C GLN A 4 1.36 15.09 3.37
N SER A 5 1.50 15.34 4.67
CA SER A 5 0.59 14.83 5.68
C SER A 5 -0.79 15.43 5.43
N LEU A 6 -1.78 14.58 5.15
CA LEU A 6 -3.17 14.99 5.14
C LEU A 6 -3.65 15.04 6.59
N HIS A 7 -4.09 16.22 7.02
CA HIS A 7 -4.72 16.38 8.32
C HIS A 7 -6.24 16.25 8.16
N ARG A 8 -6.89 15.64 9.16
CA ARG A 8 -8.36 15.61 9.23
C ARG A 8 -8.86 17.06 9.31
N GLN A 9 -9.97 17.36 8.62
CA GLN A 9 -10.60 18.69 8.66
C GLN A 9 -11.40 18.93 9.95
N TYR A 10 -11.50 17.91 10.80
CA TYR A 10 -12.26 17.90 12.04
C TYR A 10 -11.35 17.50 13.21
N ASN A 11 -11.74 17.91 14.42
CA ASN A 11 -10.95 17.75 15.64
C ASN A 11 -11.62 16.84 16.66
N PHE A 12 -12.30 15.79 16.19
CA PHE A 12 -12.99 14.82 17.05
C PHE A 12 -12.80 13.40 16.50
N PRO A 13 -13.01 12.36 17.32
CA PRO A 13 -12.89 10.97 16.90
C PRO A 13 -13.80 10.60 15.72
N ASP A 14 -13.34 9.66 14.91
CA ASP A 14 -14.07 9.17 13.72
C ASP A 14 -15.39 8.48 14.11
N ALA A 15 -15.42 7.85 15.30
CA ALA A 15 -16.63 7.29 15.89
C ALA A 15 -17.69 8.37 16.16
N ASP A 16 -17.28 9.52 16.71
CA ASP A 16 -18.18 10.64 16.97
C ASP A 16 -18.67 11.27 15.67
N LEU A 17 -17.82 11.32 14.63
CA LEU A 17 -18.23 11.75 13.29
C LEU A 17 -19.31 10.85 12.72
N TYR A 18 -19.09 9.53 12.78
CA TYR A 18 -20.05 8.57 12.28
C TYR A 18 -21.39 8.67 13.03
N LEU A 19 -21.35 8.78 14.37
CA LEU A 19 -22.54 8.90 15.19
C LEU A 19 -23.33 10.18 14.85
N GLN A 20 -22.66 11.33 14.75
CA GLN A 20 -23.28 12.58 14.33
C GLN A 20 -23.93 12.45 12.94
N CYS A 21 -23.25 11.84 11.96
CA CYS A 21 -23.80 11.64 10.62
C CYS A 21 -25.09 10.79 10.64
N ILE A 22 -25.09 9.69 11.39
CA ILE A 22 -26.25 8.80 11.51
C ILE A 22 -27.42 9.49 12.22
N GLU A 23 -27.17 10.23 13.30
CA GLU A 23 -28.21 11.00 14.00
C GLU A 23 -28.85 12.05 13.07
N ARG A 24 -28.05 12.76 12.26
CA ARG A 24 -28.60 13.72 11.28
C ARG A 24 -29.43 13.03 10.20
N ILE A 25 -29.04 11.85 9.74
CA ILE A 25 -29.86 11.05 8.81
C ILE A 25 -31.19 10.68 9.45
N GLN A 26 -31.19 10.26 10.72
CA GLN A 26 -32.44 9.91 11.42
C GLN A 26 -33.37 11.11 11.58
N TYR A 27 -32.85 12.28 11.94
CA TYR A 27 -33.66 13.50 12.03
C TYR A 27 -34.20 13.94 10.67
N ALA A 28 -33.38 13.89 9.63
CA ALA A 28 -33.82 14.22 8.27
C ALA A 28 -34.87 13.22 7.74
N HIS A 29 -34.79 11.95 8.15
CA HIS A 29 -35.80 10.95 7.82
C HIS A 29 -37.11 11.16 8.60
N ARG A 30 -37.04 11.59 9.87
CA ARG A 30 -38.22 11.94 10.67
C ARG A 30 -38.99 13.12 10.06
N ASP A 31 -38.26 14.16 9.66
CA ASP A 31 -38.84 15.42 9.17
C ASP A 31 -38.89 15.47 7.63
N LEU A 32 -38.91 14.30 6.97
CA LEU A 32 -38.79 14.16 5.52
C LEU A 32 -39.80 15.02 4.73
N ALA A 33 -41.02 15.15 5.23
CA ALA A 33 -42.07 15.95 4.60
C ALA A 33 -41.74 17.44 4.52
N GLU A 34 -40.90 17.95 5.42
CA GLU A 34 -40.39 19.32 5.34
C GLU A 34 -39.13 19.40 4.49
N PHE A 35 -38.23 18.42 4.58
CA PHE A 35 -37.00 18.36 3.78
C PHE A 35 -37.26 18.25 2.27
N THR A 36 -38.32 17.56 1.85
CA THR A 36 -38.72 17.48 0.43
C THR A 36 -39.06 18.85 -0.15
N LYS A 37 -39.56 19.80 0.66
CA LYS A 37 -39.84 21.18 0.23
C LYS A 37 -38.56 21.94 -0.12
N TYR A 38 -37.43 21.57 0.47
CA TYR A 38 -36.10 22.16 0.22
C TYR A 38 -35.28 21.38 -0.80
N GLY A 39 -35.87 20.40 -1.49
CA GLY A 39 -35.16 19.56 -2.47
C GLY A 39 -34.23 18.51 -1.85
N TYR A 40 -34.42 18.18 -0.58
CA TYR A 40 -33.81 17.01 0.06
C TYR A 40 -34.76 15.82 -0.04
N ASP A 41 -34.55 15.00 -1.06
CA ASP A 41 -35.32 13.79 -1.30
C ASP A 41 -34.71 12.55 -0.59
N ILE A 42 -35.46 11.45 -0.62
CA ILE A 42 -35.04 10.16 -0.05
C ILE A 42 -33.77 9.64 -0.75
N GLU A 43 -33.60 9.89 -2.05
CA GLU A 43 -32.44 9.43 -2.81
C GLU A 43 -31.15 10.09 -2.33
N ARG A 44 -31.18 11.39 -2.01
CA ARG A 44 -30.04 12.10 -1.43
C ARG A 44 -29.68 11.59 -0.04
N LEU A 45 -30.68 11.23 0.77
CA LEU A 45 -30.45 10.60 2.08
C LEU A 45 -29.83 9.21 1.95
N LYS A 46 -30.27 8.40 0.98
CA LYS A 46 -29.63 7.10 0.68
C LYS A 46 -28.18 7.29 0.25
N GLY A 47 -27.91 8.28 -0.60
CA GLY A 47 -26.55 8.63 -1.02
C GLY A 47 -25.65 9.00 0.18
N PHE A 48 -26.17 9.81 1.10
CA PHE A 48 -25.43 10.19 2.31
C PHE A 48 -25.21 8.98 3.24
N LYS A 49 -26.21 8.12 3.42
CA LYS A 49 -26.05 6.87 4.18
C LYS A 49 -25.00 5.95 3.57
N ALA A 50 -24.99 5.80 2.24
CA ALA A 50 -23.98 4.99 1.55
C ALA A 50 -22.55 5.52 1.75
N MET A 51 -22.36 6.84 1.91
CA MET A 51 -21.07 7.41 2.27
C MET A 51 -20.67 7.07 3.71
N CYS A 52 -21.62 7.10 4.66
CA CYS A 52 -21.37 6.71 6.05
C CYS A 52 -21.02 5.22 6.17
N ASP A 53 -21.72 4.36 5.42
CA ASP A 53 -21.45 2.92 5.39
C ASP A 53 -20.05 2.63 4.81
N LYS A 54 -19.64 3.37 3.76
CA LYS A 54 -18.27 3.30 3.24
C LYS A 54 -17.22 3.74 4.25
N PHE A 55 -17.49 4.81 4.99
CA PHE A 55 -16.59 5.31 6.03
C PHE A 55 -16.41 4.29 7.16
N ARG A 56 -17.51 3.67 7.60
CA ARG A 56 -17.48 2.60 8.61
C ARG A 56 -16.75 1.34 8.14
N ALA A 57 -16.79 1.06 6.85
CA ALA A 57 -16.11 -0.09 6.26
C ALA A 57 -14.62 0.15 5.99
N LEU A 58 -14.09 1.34 6.32
CA LEU A 58 -12.66 1.57 6.24
C LEU A 58 -11.96 0.72 7.30
N PRO A 59 -10.81 0.10 6.96
CA PRO A 59 -10.02 -0.65 7.91
C PRO A 59 -9.46 0.29 8.99
N ASP A 60 -9.30 -0.25 10.19
CA ASP A 60 -8.69 0.46 11.30
C ASP A 60 -7.19 0.67 11.03
N ASP A 61 -6.60 1.66 11.71
CA ASP A 61 -5.17 1.97 11.58
C ASP A 61 -4.29 0.75 11.91
N ASP A 62 -4.68 -0.07 12.88
CA ASP A 62 -3.97 -1.30 13.25
C ASP A 62 -4.02 -2.37 12.15
N GLU A 63 -5.16 -2.51 11.47
CA GLU A 63 -5.31 -3.43 10.33
C GLU A 63 -4.43 -2.97 9.15
N LEU A 64 -4.42 -1.67 8.88
CA LEU A 64 -3.58 -1.08 7.84
C LEU A 64 -2.08 -1.25 8.12
N VAL A 65 -1.67 -1.13 9.39
CA VAL A 65 -0.29 -1.42 9.81
C VAL A 65 0.03 -2.90 9.58
N GLY A 66 -0.89 -3.81 9.92
CA GLY A 66 -0.76 -5.24 9.63
C GLY A 66 -0.56 -5.51 8.13
N ASP A 67 -1.38 -4.91 7.26
CA ASP A 67 -1.25 -5.03 5.81
C ASP A 67 0.08 -4.46 5.29
N GLN A 68 0.54 -3.35 5.88
CA GLN A 68 1.86 -2.79 5.58
C GLN A 68 2.99 -3.76 5.96
N MET A 69 2.87 -4.45 7.08
CA MET A 69 3.84 -5.46 7.50
C MET A 69 3.85 -6.65 6.53
N ILE A 70 2.69 -7.18 6.17
CA ILE A 70 2.55 -8.30 5.23
C ILE A 70 3.16 -7.95 3.86
N THR A 71 2.89 -6.75 3.35
CA THR A 71 3.47 -6.30 2.07
C THR A 71 4.98 -6.12 2.15
N THR A 72 5.49 -5.65 3.29
CA THR A 72 6.93 -5.53 3.55
C THR A 72 7.62 -6.89 3.63
N GLU A 73 7.01 -7.88 4.29
CA GLU A 73 7.50 -9.26 4.34
C GLU A 73 7.54 -9.90 2.96
N LYS A 74 6.46 -9.77 2.17
CA LYS A 74 6.42 -10.25 0.77
C LYS A 74 7.54 -9.64 -0.06
N LYS A 75 7.81 -8.34 0.11
CA LYS A 75 8.91 -7.65 -0.57
C LYS A 75 10.27 -8.24 -0.20
N TYR A 76 10.53 -8.45 1.09
CA TYR A 76 11.79 -9.03 1.56
C TYR A 76 11.97 -10.49 1.12
N ALA A 77 10.92 -11.29 1.18
CA ALA A 77 10.93 -12.66 0.68
C ALA A 77 11.28 -12.73 -0.81
N ALA A 78 10.67 -11.86 -1.63
CA ALA A 78 11.00 -11.77 -3.05
C ALA A 78 12.45 -11.32 -3.31
N ALA A 79 12.95 -10.36 -2.52
CA ALA A 79 14.34 -9.91 -2.63
C ALA A 79 15.34 -11.04 -2.29
N GLU A 80 15.09 -11.82 -1.24
CA GLU A 80 15.95 -12.95 -0.89
C GLU A 80 15.89 -14.10 -1.89
N ALA A 81 14.70 -14.40 -2.45
CA ALA A 81 14.56 -15.35 -3.54
C ALA A 81 15.39 -14.93 -4.76
N LEU A 82 15.34 -13.64 -5.13
CA LEU A 82 16.12 -13.09 -6.25
C LEU A 82 17.63 -13.17 -5.99
N LYS A 83 18.09 -12.79 -4.78
CA LYS A 83 19.50 -12.93 -4.40
C LYS A 83 19.98 -14.38 -4.48
N THR A 84 19.16 -15.32 -4.03
CA THR A 84 19.46 -16.76 -4.08
C THR A 84 19.58 -17.26 -5.52
N ALA A 85 18.66 -16.87 -6.40
CA ALA A 85 18.71 -17.20 -7.83
C ALA A 85 19.98 -16.63 -8.50
N ILE A 86 20.32 -15.36 -8.22
CA ILE A 86 21.55 -14.74 -8.73
C ILE A 86 22.79 -15.50 -8.26
N ARG A 87 22.89 -15.83 -6.96
CA ARG A 87 24.03 -16.57 -6.41
C ARG A 87 24.19 -17.95 -7.09
N SER A 88 23.10 -18.68 -7.29
CA SER A 88 23.10 -19.98 -7.98
C SER A 88 23.68 -19.90 -9.41
N ILE A 89 23.34 -18.84 -10.15
CA ILE A 89 23.90 -18.62 -11.49
C ILE A 89 25.38 -18.23 -11.39
N MET A 90 25.71 -17.29 -10.50
CA MET A 90 27.09 -16.81 -10.35
C MET A 90 28.07 -17.88 -9.89
N THR A 91 27.66 -18.88 -9.11
CA THR A 91 28.51 -20.04 -8.77
C THR A 91 28.93 -20.80 -10.02
N ARG A 92 28.01 -20.99 -10.99
CA ARG A 92 28.32 -21.63 -12.29
C ARG A 92 29.23 -20.77 -13.14
N VAL A 93 29.02 -19.46 -13.15
CA VAL A 93 29.90 -18.51 -13.84
C VAL A 93 31.30 -18.52 -13.23
N ALA A 94 31.42 -18.59 -11.90
CA ALA A 94 32.70 -18.63 -11.19
C ALA A 94 33.52 -19.89 -11.50
N MET A 95 32.85 -21.04 -11.70
CA MET A 95 33.54 -22.27 -12.12
C MET A 95 34.15 -22.16 -13.52
N LYS A 96 33.50 -21.42 -14.43
CA LYS A 96 33.98 -21.24 -15.81
C LYS A 96 34.97 -20.08 -15.95
N TYR A 97 34.78 -19.02 -15.18
CA TYR A 97 35.55 -17.79 -15.26
C TYR A 97 36.05 -17.41 -13.86
N SER A 98 37.36 -17.21 -13.72
CA SER A 98 37.92 -16.67 -12.48
C SER A 98 37.19 -15.38 -12.07
N ASN A 99 36.98 -15.22 -10.76
CA ASN A 99 36.39 -14.04 -10.14
C ASN A 99 37.13 -12.72 -10.44
N ARG A 100 38.40 -12.79 -10.88
CA ARG A 100 39.21 -11.63 -11.30
C ARG A 100 39.02 -11.26 -12.78
N SER A 101 38.33 -12.10 -13.55
CA SER A 101 38.10 -11.86 -14.98
C SER A 101 37.08 -10.76 -15.23
N GLY A 102 37.26 -10.00 -16.32
CA GLY A 102 36.27 -9.03 -16.78
C GLY A 102 34.92 -9.67 -17.13
N ARG A 103 34.93 -10.94 -17.56
CA ARG A 103 33.72 -11.72 -17.83
C ARG A 103 32.88 -11.96 -16.58
N TYR A 104 33.51 -12.24 -15.44
CA TYR A 104 32.81 -12.35 -14.15
C TYR A 104 32.32 -10.97 -13.66
N ARG A 105 33.14 -9.92 -13.78
CA ARG A 105 32.76 -8.56 -13.32
C ARG A 105 31.59 -7.95 -14.11
N LYS A 106 31.39 -8.31 -15.38
CA LYS A 106 30.30 -7.80 -16.22
C LYS A 106 28.91 -8.02 -15.61
N PHE A 107 28.75 -9.06 -14.80
CA PHE A 107 27.49 -9.36 -14.12
C PHE A 107 27.18 -8.40 -12.96
N GLY A 108 28.18 -7.69 -12.42
CA GLY A 108 27.96 -6.63 -11.42
C GLY A 108 27.34 -7.09 -10.10
N THR A 109 27.54 -8.35 -9.72
CA THR A 109 26.96 -8.95 -8.50
C THR A 109 27.74 -8.67 -7.22
N ALA A 110 28.73 -7.78 -7.27
CA ALA A 110 29.51 -7.38 -6.10
C ALA A 110 28.63 -6.62 -5.09
N LYS A 111 28.81 -6.89 -3.79
CA LYS A 111 28.07 -6.24 -2.69
C LYS A 111 26.55 -6.31 -2.84
N MET A 112 26.02 -7.44 -3.32
CA MET A 112 24.58 -7.66 -3.48
C MET A 112 23.77 -7.51 -2.17
N GLY A 113 24.42 -7.65 -1.02
CA GLY A 113 23.81 -7.41 0.29
C GLY A 113 23.45 -5.94 0.54
N ASP A 114 24.22 -5.01 -0.03
CA ASP A 114 24.08 -3.57 0.18
C ASP A 114 23.24 -2.89 -0.92
N MET A 115 22.76 -3.66 -1.89
CA MET A 115 22.00 -3.13 -3.02
C MET A 115 20.59 -2.71 -2.59
N THR A 116 20.15 -1.55 -3.07
CA THR A 116 18.73 -1.15 -2.95
C THR A 116 17.85 -2.07 -3.79
N ASP A 117 16.55 -2.14 -3.49
CA ASP A 117 15.58 -2.98 -4.23
C ASP A 117 15.65 -2.73 -5.75
N ALA A 118 15.78 -1.46 -6.16
CA ALA A 118 15.94 -1.08 -7.56
C ALA A 118 17.24 -1.64 -8.16
N GLN A 119 18.36 -1.49 -7.46
CA GLN A 119 19.65 -2.01 -7.90
C GLN A 119 19.64 -3.53 -8.02
N LEU A 120 18.98 -4.23 -7.10
CA LEU A 120 18.85 -5.69 -7.10
C LEU A 120 18.07 -6.18 -8.33
N ILE A 121 16.99 -5.50 -8.72
CA ILE A 121 16.23 -5.83 -9.93
C ILE A 121 17.10 -5.64 -11.20
N PHE A 122 17.83 -4.53 -11.29
CA PHE A 122 18.75 -4.32 -12.42
C PHE A 122 19.88 -5.35 -12.46
N CYS A 123 20.40 -5.74 -11.29
CA CYS A 123 21.40 -6.80 -11.15
C CYS A 123 20.86 -8.14 -11.66
N GLY A 124 19.67 -8.55 -11.22
CA GLY A 124 19.01 -9.76 -11.69
C GLY A 124 18.82 -9.79 -13.21
N ARG A 125 18.34 -8.69 -13.80
CA ARG A 125 18.21 -8.56 -15.27
C ARG A 125 19.53 -8.65 -16.02
N ARG A 126 20.62 -8.17 -15.42
CA ARG A 126 21.97 -8.24 -16.01
C ARG A 126 22.53 -9.66 -15.97
N VAL A 127 22.17 -10.46 -14.97
CA VAL A 127 22.62 -11.84 -14.79
C VAL A 127 21.95 -12.81 -15.78
N VAL A 128 20.72 -12.51 -16.21
CA VAL A 128 19.97 -13.34 -17.17
C VAL A 128 20.33 -13.03 -18.63
N ARG A 129 20.92 -11.87 -18.93
CA ARG A 129 21.38 -11.48 -20.28
C ARG A 129 22.63 -12.25 -20.73
#